data_AF-A0A919S3X4-F1
#
_entry.id   AF-A0A919S3X4-F1
#
_cell.length_a   1.000
_cell.length_b   1.000
_cell.length_c   1.000
_cell.angle_alpha   90.00
_cell.angle_beta   90.00
_cell.angle_gamma   90.00
#
_symmetry.space_group_name_H-M   'P 1'
#
loop_
_entity.id
_entity.type
_entity.pdbx_description
1 polymer ?
#
loop_
_entity_poly.entity_id
_entity_poly.type
_entity_poly.pdbx_seq_one_letter_code
_entity_poly.pdbx_strand_id
1 'polypeptide(L)'
;MHRSKGFITGLVIAGLLGLGEIITLLAGNGETPPVEVAAVGAALGLITVVALYPAWRGSRGAITAIIVTRLLSAVTALPAFFVDDVPGVAVAAAAVGVVAALAAVALLATRLRRPATVPAT
;
A
#
# COMPACT_ATOMS: atom_id res chain seq x y z
N MET A 1 5.62 7.70 -24.24
CA MET A 1 4.40 7.58 -23.39
C MET A 1 4.51 8.57 -22.25
N HIS A 2 3.73 9.65 -22.24
CA HIS A 2 3.72 10.60 -21.12
C HIS A 2 2.97 9.95 -19.94
N ARG A 3 3.68 9.59 -18.86
CA ARG A 3 3.04 9.04 -17.65
C ARG A 3 2.48 10.21 -16.83
N SER A 4 1.26 10.06 -16.28
CA SER A 4 0.68 11.12 -15.45
C SER A 4 1.47 11.24 -14.14
N LYS A 5 1.70 12.49 -13.68
CA LYS A 5 2.43 12.75 -12.44
C LYS A 5 1.77 12.01 -11.25
N GLY A 6 0.44 12.04 -11.17
CA GLY A 6 -0.31 11.35 -10.11
C GLY A 6 -0.10 9.84 -10.06
N PHE A 7 0.01 9.16 -11.22
CA PHE A 7 0.31 7.72 -11.24
C PHE A 7 1.71 7.42 -10.67
N ILE A 8 2.71 8.23 -11.04
CA ILE A 8 4.07 8.09 -10.52
C ILE A 8 4.08 8.35 -9.01
N THR A 9 3.39 9.40 -8.55
CA THR A 9 3.23 9.69 -7.12
C THR A 9 2.61 8.50 -6.38
N GLY A 10 1.54 7.90 -6.90
CA GLY A 10 0.92 6.72 -6.30
C GLY A 10 1.87 5.51 -6.23
N LEU A 11 2.69 5.32 -7.26
CA LEU A 11 3.68 4.25 -7.30
C LEU A 11 4.81 4.46 -6.27
N VAL A 12 5.27 5.71 -6.12
CA VAL A 12 6.30 6.07 -5.11
C VAL A 12 5.75 5.89 -3.71
N ILE A 13 4.54 6.38 -3.41
CA ILE A 13 3.92 6.22 -2.10
C ILE A 13 3.77 4.73 -1.77
N ALA A 14 3.23 3.93 -2.70
CA ALA A 14 3.09 2.48 -2.49
C ALA A 14 4.44 1.78 -2.26
N GLY A 15 5.47 2.17 -3.01
CA GLY A 15 6.82 1.63 -2.85
C GLY A 15 7.45 1.98 -1.50
N LEU A 16 7.33 3.22 -1.05
CA LEU A 16 7.82 3.64 0.26
C LEU A 16 7.10 2.93 1.40
N LEU A 17 5.77 2.78 1.31
CA LEU A 17 5.01 2.01 2.30
C LEU A 17 5.42 0.54 2.32
N GLY A 18 5.59 -0.08 1.14
CA GLY A 18 6.01 -1.47 1.04
C GLY A 18 7.42 -1.71 1.59
N LEU A 19 8.35 -0.79 1.36
CA LEU A 19 9.68 -0.81 1.97
C LEU A 19 9.61 -0.62 3.49
N GLY A 20 8.76 0.29 3.96
CA GLY A 20 8.53 0.52 5.39
C GLY A 20 8.12 -0.76 6.11
N GLU A 21 7.18 -1.51 5.57
CA GLU A 21 6.73 -2.80 6.14
C GLU A 21 7.85 -3.84 6.22
N ILE A 22 8.69 -3.94 5.19
CA ILE A 22 9.85 -4.84 5.20
C ILE A 22 10.85 -4.40 6.28
N ILE A 23 11.12 -3.10 6.39
CA ILE A 23 12.03 -2.55 7.41
C ILE A 23 11.46 -2.80 8.81
N THR A 24 10.15 -2.66 9.03
CA THR A 24 9.51 -2.93 10.32
C THR A 24 9.77 -4.36 10.79
N LEU A 25 9.71 -5.36 9.90
CA LEU A 25 10.06 -6.73 10.28
C LEU A 25 11.57 -6.90 10.54
N LEU A 26 12.43 -6.32 9.70
CA LEU A 26 13.87 -6.56 9.76
C LEU A 26 14.58 -5.80 10.89
N ALA A 27 14.07 -4.63 11.26
CA ALA A 27 14.67 -3.73 12.25
C ALA A 27 13.81 -3.55 13.51
N GLY A 28 12.60 -4.12 13.54
CA GLY A 28 11.71 -4.06 14.69
C GLY A 28 12.20 -4.93 15.84
N ASN A 29 11.84 -4.54 17.06
CA ASN A 29 12.10 -5.30 18.28
C ASN A 29 11.08 -6.41 18.55
N GLY A 30 10.04 -6.52 17.72
CA GLY A 30 8.96 -7.51 17.85
C GLY A 30 7.91 -7.19 18.92
N GLU A 31 8.03 -6.07 19.64
CA GLU A 31 7.03 -5.65 20.64
C GLU A 31 5.88 -4.90 19.99
N THR A 32 6.16 -4.00 19.06
CA THR A 32 5.13 -3.21 18.38
C THR A 32 5.53 -2.92 16.93
N PRO A 33 4.95 -3.62 15.94
CA PRO A 33 3.94 -4.67 16.06
C PRO A 33 4.54 -6.04 16.46
N PRO A 34 3.71 -6.99 16.95
CA PRO A 34 4.11 -8.40 17.12
C PRO A 34 4.71 -8.98 15.84
N VAL A 35 5.65 -9.91 15.97
CA VAL A 35 6.43 -10.45 14.85
C VAL A 35 5.53 -11.05 13.77
N GLU A 36 4.43 -11.69 14.13
CA GLU A 36 3.48 -12.29 13.17
C GLU A 36 2.81 -11.20 12.31
N VAL A 37 2.43 -10.09 12.93
CA VAL A 37 1.83 -8.94 12.23
C VAL A 37 2.86 -8.27 11.35
N ALA A 38 4.09 -8.08 11.86
CA ALA A 38 5.21 -7.55 11.08
C ALA A 38 5.52 -8.45 9.87
N ALA A 39 5.46 -9.77 10.03
CA ALA A 39 5.73 -10.74 8.96
C ALA A 39 4.68 -10.68 7.85
N VAL A 40 3.39 -10.59 8.21
CA VAL A 40 2.30 -10.40 7.24
C VAL A 40 2.48 -9.06 6.51
N GLY A 41 2.75 -7.98 7.23
CA GLY A 41 3.03 -6.67 6.65
C GLY A 41 4.20 -6.71 5.67
N ALA A 42 5.32 -7.31 6.06
CA ALA A 42 6.50 -7.43 5.22
C ALA A 42 6.25 -8.27 3.95
N ALA A 43 5.45 -9.33 4.04
CA ALA A 43 5.05 -10.12 2.87
C ALA A 43 4.22 -9.28 1.89
N LEU A 44 3.24 -8.52 2.38
CA LEU A 44 2.44 -7.59 1.57
C LEU A 44 3.31 -6.46 0.97
N GLY A 45 4.29 -5.97 1.74
CA GLY A 45 5.26 -4.98 1.32
C GLY A 45 6.17 -5.50 0.21
N LEU A 46 6.67 -6.73 0.34
CA LEU A 46 7.49 -7.39 -0.67
C LEU A 46 6.73 -7.59 -1.98
N ILE A 47 5.49 -8.08 -1.92
CA ILE A 47 4.63 -8.21 -3.10
C ILE A 47 4.46 -6.85 -3.78
N THR A 48 4.26 -5.79 -2.99
CA THR A 48 4.12 -4.42 -3.50
C THR A 48 5.38 -3.97 -4.23
N VAL A 49 6.55 -4.13 -3.60
CA VAL A 49 7.85 -3.72 -4.15
C VAL A 49 8.16 -4.48 -5.45
N VAL A 50 7.97 -5.79 -5.47
CA VAL A 50 8.17 -6.61 -6.67
C VAL A 50 7.20 -6.20 -7.79
N ALA A 51 5.96 -5.85 -7.46
CA ALA A 51 4.96 -5.41 -8.43
C ALA A 51 5.22 -3.99 -8.98
N LEU A 52 6.08 -3.16 -8.36
CA LEU A 52 6.36 -1.80 -8.84
C LEU A 52 6.91 -1.79 -10.26
N TYR A 53 7.87 -2.66 -10.57
CA TYR A 53 8.50 -2.71 -11.88
C TYR A 53 7.49 -3.05 -13.01
N PRO A 54 6.74 -4.17 -12.95
CA PRO A 54 5.73 -4.46 -13.97
C PRO A 54 4.60 -3.42 -14.00
N ALA A 55 4.20 -2.84 -12.86
CA ALA A 55 3.22 -1.75 -12.83
C ALA A 55 3.75 -0.49 -13.54
N TRP A 56 5.03 -0.15 -13.35
CA TRP A 56 5.70 0.94 -14.05
C TRP A 56 5.79 0.71 -15.57
N ARG A 57 5.89 -0.56 -15.99
CA ARG A 57 5.79 -0.99 -17.39
C ARG A 57 4.36 -0.99 -17.94
N GLY A 58 3.35 -0.73 -17.10
CA GLY A 58 1.94 -0.61 -17.48
C GLY A 58 1.10 -1.88 -17.28
N SER A 59 1.62 -2.90 -16.58
CA SER A 59 0.86 -4.11 -16.28
C SER A 59 -0.33 -3.80 -15.36
N ARG A 60 -1.54 -3.98 -15.89
CA ARG A 60 -2.78 -3.81 -15.13
C ARG A 60 -2.90 -4.81 -13.97
N GLY A 61 -2.41 -6.03 -14.17
CA GLY A 61 -2.36 -7.05 -13.12
C GLY A 61 -1.47 -6.61 -11.95
N ALA A 62 -0.29 -6.06 -12.25
CA ALA A 62 0.61 -5.55 -11.22
C ALA A 62 0.04 -4.33 -10.48
N ILE A 63 -0.62 -3.40 -11.19
CA ILE A 63 -1.32 -2.27 -10.55
C ILE A 63 -2.42 -2.78 -9.61
N THR A 64 -3.18 -3.79 -10.03
CA THR A 64 -4.22 -4.41 -9.21
C THR A 64 -3.63 -5.09 -7.97
N ALA A 65 -2.52 -5.82 -8.13
CA ALA A 65 -1.81 -6.45 -7.02
C ALA A 65 -1.37 -5.41 -5.97
N ILE A 66 -0.76 -4.30 -6.39
CA ILE A 66 -0.38 -3.20 -5.49
C ILE A 66 -1.60 -2.66 -4.75
N ILE A 67 -2.71 -2.40 -5.46
CA ILE A 67 -3.93 -1.88 -4.82
C ILE A 67 -4.44 -2.85 -3.75
N VAL A 68 -4.53 -4.14 -4.08
CA VAL A 68 -5.01 -5.16 -3.16
C VAL A 68 -4.10 -5.27 -1.94
N THR A 69 -2.78 -5.34 -2.12
CA THR A 69 -1.85 -5.43 -0.99
C THR A 69 -1.88 -4.19 -0.11
N ARG A 70 -2.08 -2.98 -0.68
CA ARG A 70 -2.22 -1.74 0.09
C ARG A 70 -3.53 -1.70 0.90
N LEU A 71 -4.63 -2.20 0.34
CA LEU A 71 -5.88 -2.32 1.09
C LEU A 71 -5.78 -3.35 2.21
N LEU A 72 -5.18 -4.51 1.94
CA LEU A 72 -4.93 -5.51 2.98
C LEU A 72 -4.02 -4.96 4.08
N SER A 73 -2.94 -4.27 3.70
CA SER A 73 -2.03 -3.58 4.65
C SER A 73 -2.79 -2.59 5.54
N ALA A 74 -3.64 -1.74 4.94
CA ALA A 74 -4.47 -0.81 5.70
C ALA A 74 -5.42 -1.54 6.69
N VAL A 75 -6.00 -2.67 6.28
CA VAL A 75 -6.83 -3.51 7.17
C VAL A 75 -6.02 -4.10 8.31
N THR A 76 -4.79 -4.57 8.05
CA THR A 76 -3.92 -5.12 9.11
C THR A 76 -3.49 -4.08 10.14
N ALA A 77 -3.53 -2.79 9.80
CA ALA A 77 -3.24 -1.69 10.72
C ALA A 77 -4.42 -1.34 11.64
N LEU A 78 -5.64 -1.77 11.33
CA LEU A 78 -6.84 -1.37 12.07
C LEU A 78 -6.83 -1.75 13.56
N PRO A 79 -6.34 -2.94 13.98
CA PRO A 79 -6.29 -3.30 15.40
C PRO A 79 -5.54 -2.28 16.27
N ALA A 80 -4.52 -1.60 15.71
CA ALA A 80 -3.73 -0.61 16.45
C ALA A 80 -4.55 0.58 16.96
N PHE A 81 -5.75 0.83 16.44
CA PHE A 81 -6.63 1.92 16.91
C PHE A 81 -7.53 1.51 18.08
N PHE A 82 -7.60 0.22 18.42
CA PHE A 82 -8.54 -0.31 19.39
C PHE A 82 -7.87 -1.00 20.59
N VAL A 83 -6.54 -1.06 20.59
CA VAL A 83 -5.73 -1.77 21.57
C VAL A 83 -5.01 -0.75 22.44
N ASP A 84 -5.33 -0.71 23.73
CA ASP A 84 -4.90 0.36 24.67
C ASP A 84 -3.39 0.32 24.99
N ASP A 85 -2.73 -0.83 24.82
CA ASP A 85 -1.30 -1.03 25.04
C ASP A 85 -0.42 -0.62 23.84
N VAL A 86 -1.01 -0.08 22.77
CA VAL A 86 -0.24 0.44 21.63
C VAL A 86 0.23 1.88 21.91
N PRO A 87 1.55 2.17 21.83
CA PRO A 87 2.06 3.52 22.00
C PRO A 87 1.41 4.51 21.03
N GLY A 88 1.05 5.71 21.51
CA GLY A 88 0.36 6.71 20.68
C GLY A 88 1.09 7.10 19.39
N VAL A 89 2.43 7.04 19.39
CA VAL A 89 3.25 7.25 18.18
C VAL A 89 3.03 6.15 17.14
N ALA A 90 2.87 4.90 17.56
CA ALA A 90 2.57 3.77 16.67
C ALA A 90 1.14 3.89 16.10
N VAL A 91 0.16 4.32 16.92
CA VAL A 91 -1.21 4.60 16.45
C VAL A 91 -1.21 5.73 15.40
N ALA A 92 -0.47 6.82 15.63
CA ALA A 92 -0.32 7.90 14.67
C ALA A 92 0.37 7.44 13.37
N ALA A 93 1.41 6.62 13.47
CA ALA A 93 2.08 6.03 12.31
C ALA A 93 1.14 5.13 11.51
N ALA A 94 0.31 4.31 12.17
CA ALA A 94 -0.73 3.51 11.54
C ALA A 94 -1.76 4.39 10.81
N ALA A 95 -2.21 5.49 11.43
CA ALA A 95 -3.14 6.43 10.79
C ALA A 95 -2.57 7.03 9.50
N VAL A 96 -1.32 7.52 9.57
CA VAL A 96 -0.63 8.07 8.40
C VAL A 96 -0.44 7.00 7.32
N GLY A 97 -0.06 5.78 7.70
CA GLY A 97 0.10 4.64 6.80
C GLY A 97 -1.20 4.30 6.06
N VAL A 98 -2.33 4.23 6.77
CA VAL A 98 -3.65 3.98 6.19
C VAL A 98 -4.03 5.08 5.20
N VAL A 99 -3.90 6.36 5.58
CA VAL A 99 -4.23 7.50 4.70
C VAL A 99 -3.35 7.48 3.44
N ALA A 100 -2.04 7.23 3.61
CA ALA A 100 -1.11 7.14 2.49
C ALA A 100 -1.43 5.95 1.57
N ALA A 101 -1.82 4.80 2.14
CA ALA A 101 -2.24 3.63 1.37
C ALA A 101 -3.49 3.94 0.53
N LEU A 102 -4.50 4.58 1.12
CA LEU A 102 -5.70 5.00 0.41
C LEU A 102 -5.40 6.03 -0.69
N ALA A 103 -4.51 6.99 -0.42
CA ALA A 103 -4.06 7.94 -1.43
C ALA A 103 -3.35 7.25 -2.59
N ALA A 104 -2.46 6.29 -2.31
CA ALA A 104 -1.80 5.49 -3.35
C ALA A 104 -2.83 4.70 -4.18
N VAL A 105 -3.81 4.06 -3.54
CA VAL A 105 -4.90 3.33 -4.21
C VAL A 105 -5.69 4.27 -5.13
N ALA A 106 -6.10 5.44 -4.64
CA ALA A 106 -6.87 6.42 -5.42
C ALA A 106 -6.10 6.88 -6.66
N LEU A 107 -4.81 7.19 -6.51
CA LEU A 107 -3.94 7.60 -7.60
C LEU A 107 -3.72 6.49 -8.64
N LEU A 108 -3.49 5.26 -8.20
CA LEU A 108 -3.26 4.10 -9.07
C LEU A 108 -4.54 3.66 -9.79
N ALA A 109 -5.70 3.72 -9.14
CA ALA A 109 -6.99 3.31 -9.70
C ALA A 109 -7.37 4.12 -10.96
N THR A 110 -6.86 5.33 -11.12
CA THR A 110 -7.06 6.13 -12.34
C THR A 110 -6.61 5.42 -13.61
N ARG A 111 -5.61 4.53 -13.53
CA ARG A 111 -5.13 3.72 -14.67
C ARG A 111 -5.99 2.50 -14.97
N LEU A 112 -6.84 2.09 -14.04
CA LEU A 112 -7.70 0.91 -14.19
C LEU A 112 -9.10 1.26 -14.69
N ARG A 113 -9.52 2.53 -14.59
CA ARG A 113 -10.80 3.02 -15.12
C ARG A 113 -10.86 2.77 -16.63
N ARG A 114 -11.83 1.97 -17.09
CA ARG A 114 -12.22 1.95 -18.50
C ARG A 114 -13.12 3.15 -18.80
N PRO A 115 -12.98 3.82 -19.95
CA PRO A 115 -13.99 4.76 -20.42
C PRO A 115 -15.34 4.03 -20.54
N ALA A 116 -16.43 4.66 -20.10
CA ALA A 116 -17.77 4.14 -20.36
C ALA A 116 -17.99 4.17 -21.88
N THR A 117 -18.23 3.01 -22.50
CA THR A 117 -18.68 2.94 -23.88
C THR A 117 -20.07 3.54 -23.96
N VAL A 118 -20.18 4.76 -24.52
CA VAL A 118 -21.46 5.34 -24.89
C VAL A 118 -22.06 4.47 -26.00
N PRO A 119 -23.27 3.90 -25.85
CA PRO A 119 -23.91 3.15 -26.91
C PRO A 119 -24.10 4.05 -28.13
N ALA A 120 -23.67 3.59 -29.31
CA ALA A 120 -24.04 4.24 -30.56
C ALA A 120 -25.54 4.02 -30.77
N THR A 121 -26.31 5.10 -30.70
CA THR A 121 -27.74 5.16 -31.03
C THR A 121 -27.94 5.25 -32.54
#